data_AF-A0A8J7D5T2-F1
#
_entry.id   AF-A0A8J7D5T2-F1
#
_cell.length_a   1.000
_cell.length_b   1.000
_cell.length_c   1.000
_cell.angle_alpha   90.00
_cell.angle_beta   90.00
_cell.angle_gamma   90.00
#
_symmetry.space_group_name_H-M   'P 1'
#
loop_
_entity.id
_entity.type
_entity.pdbx_description
1 polymer ?
#
loop_
_entity_poly.entity_id
_entity_poly.type
_entity_poly.pdbx_seq_one_letter_code
_entity_poly.pdbx_strand_id
1 'polypeptide(L)'
;MAAFLYPIYTVATLGLALWGVSLFQQSHQISTILLIIVLVGMTYDNLIVSAGRLIDEGALLKFLNRLRFLFHNLFVPLLIVVAVKLACNAGVVWASNPIVCKGCWAIATGMVAFGLVSDFRQLELTPTTFAGTLRYKPKSCGAPILTILTALLVAVAGFYIWQETQWLWMFVGTLIMLFGNALPGRIFGPLVGSAVDCIFIVGLLATELIIMH
;
A
#
# COMPACT_ATOMS: atom_id res chain seq x y z
N MET A 1 15.56 12.01 14.98
CA MET A 1 15.13 12.28 13.60
C MET A 1 13.91 11.45 13.18
N ALA A 2 13.96 10.12 13.21
CA ALA A 2 12.84 9.25 12.79
C ALA A 2 11.51 9.52 13.55
N ALA A 3 11.59 9.93 14.82
CA ALA A 3 10.43 10.28 15.66
C ALA A 3 9.50 11.33 15.06
N PHE A 4 10.08 12.32 14.36
CA PHE A 4 9.36 13.50 13.88
C PHE A 4 8.80 13.30 12.47
N LEU A 5 9.38 12.38 11.71
CA LEU A 5 8.98 12.14 10.32
C LEU A 5 7.74 11.25 10.20
N TYR A 6 7.53 10.30 11.13
CA TYR A 6 6.32 9.46 11.11
C TYR A 6 5.01 10.22 11.34
N PRO A 7 4.92 11.16 12.31
CA PRO A 7 3.76 12.04 12.42
C PRO A 7 3.46 12.78 11.10
N ILE A 8 4.49 13.24 10.39
CA ILE A 8 4.34 13.91 9.10
C ILE A 8 3.74 12.93 8.07
N TYR A 9 4.25 11.69 7.98
CA TYR A 9 3.67 10.68 7.09
C TYR A 9 2.24 10.30 7.47
N THR A 10 1.90 10.25 8.77
CA THR A 10 0.52 10.04 9.21
C THR A 10 -0.39 11.17 8.76
N VAL A 11 0.02 12.43 8.93
CA VAL A 11 -0.76 13.59 8.47
C VAL A 11 -0.86 13.62 6.96
N ALA A 12 0.22 13.32 6.24
CA ALA A 12 0.24 13.27 4.78
C ALA A 12 -0.70 12.19 4.24
N THR A 13 -0.61 10.96 4.76
CA THR A 13 -1.49 9.86 4.35
C THR A 13 -2.95 10.10 4.71
N LEU A 14 -3.23 10.76 5.85
CA LEU A 14 -4.57 11.22 6.19
C LEU A 14 -5.07 12.27 5.19
N GLY A 15 -4.24 13.25 4.82
CA GLY A 15 -4.57 14.24 3.80
C GLY A 15 -4.89 13.60 2.45
N LEU A 16 -4.10 12.60 2.03
CA LEU A 16 -4.36 11.83 0.82
C LEU A 16 -5.66 11.01 0.91
N ALA A 17 -5.98 10.44 2.09
CA ALA A 17 -7.25 9.77 2.31
C ALA A 17 -8.44 10.73 2.16
N LEU A 18 -8.35 11.93 2.73
CA LEU A 18 -9.37 12.98 2.58
C LEU A 18 -9.50 13.43 1.12
N TRP A 19 -8.39 13.57 0.40
CA TRP A 19 -8.43 13.85 -1.04
C TRP A 19 -9.10 12.72 -1.83
N GLY A 20 -8.80 11.46 -1.50
CA GLY A 20 -9.50 10.30 -2.04
C GLY A 20 -11.02 10.33 -1.80
N VAL A 21 -11.46 10.72 -0.60
CA VAL A 21 -12.90 10.92 -0.31
C VAL A 21 -13.50 12.02 -1.18
N SER A 22 -12.80 13.14 -1.36
CA SER A 22 -13.24 14.22 -2.25
C SER A 22 -13.38 13.75 -3.70
N LEU A 23 -12.45 12.92 -4.20
CA LEU A 23 -12.52 12.32 -5.53
C LEU A 23 -13.70 11.35 -5.65
N PHE A 24 -13.94 10.56 -4.61
CA PHE A 24 -15.06 9.61 -4.60
C PHE A 24 -16.42 10.30 -4.69
N GLN A 25 -16.57 11.47 -4.03
CA GLN A 25 -17.79 12.28 -4.12
C GLN A 25 -18.08 12.79 -5.53
N GLN A 26 -17.08 12.81 -6.42
CA GLN A 26 -17.23 13.25 -7.81
C GLN A 26 -17.41 12.05 -8.76
N SER A 27 -16.68 10.96 -8.56
CA SER A 27 -16.60 9.84 -9.51
C SER A 27 -17.54 8.69 -9.20
N HIS A 28 -17.85 8.45 -7.93
CA HIS A 28 -18.51 7.25 -7.42
C HIS A 28 -17.89 5.91 -7.90
N GLN A 29 -16.60 5.91 -8.25
CA GLN A 29 -15.92 4.72 -8.77
C GLN A 29 -15.46 3.77 -7.66
N ILE A 30 -15.54 2.46 -7.94
CA ILE A 30 -15.10 1.40 -7.02
C ILE A 30 -13.58 1.48 -6.78
N SER A 31 -12.80 1.85 -7.79
CA SER A 31 -11.35 2.08 -7.68
C SER A 31 -11.02 3.09 -6.59
N THR A 32 -11.76 4.21 -6.54
CA THR A 32 -11.56 5.24 -5.52
C THR A 32 -11.88 4.72 -4.11
N ILE A 33 -12.95 3.94 -3.93
CA ILE A 33 -13.28 3.33 -2.62
C ILE A 33 -12.16 2.40 -2.16
N LEU A 34 -11.68 1.53 -3.05
CA LEU A 34 -10.62 0.59 -2.73
C LEU A 34 -9.30 1.32 -2.40
N LEU A 35 -8.98 2.40 -3.13
CA LEU A 35 -7.85 3.28 -2.80
C LEU A 35 -7.97 3.91 -1.41
N ILE A 36 -9.16 4.39 -1.04
CA ILE A 36 -9.40 4.94 0.31
C ILE A 36 -9.18 3.86 1.38
N ILE A 37 -9.65 2.62 1.16
CA ILE A 37 -9.42 1.51 2.09
C ILE A 37 -7.92 1.25 2.28
N VAL A 38 -7.14 1.23 1.20
CA VAL A 38 -5.68 1.07 1.27
C VAL A 38 -5.03 2.23 2.04
N LEU A 39 -5.44 3.47 1.74
CA LEU A 39 -4.97 4.67 2.42
C LEU A 39 -5.26 4.67 3.92
N VAL A 40 -6.42 4.19 4.36
CA VAL A 40 -6.75 4.02 5.77
C VAL A 40 -5.79 3.03 6.43
N GLY A 41 -5.50 1.91 5.77
CA GLY A 41 -4.50 0.94 6.23
C GLY A 41 -3.11 1.54 6.40
N MET A 42 -2.66 2.32 5.42
CA MET A 42 -1.35 3.00 5.47
C MET A 42 -1.29 4.08 6.54
N THR A 43 -2.39 4.83 6.73
CA THR A 43 -2.51 5.82 7.79
C THR A 43 -2.40 5.15 9.15
N TYR A 44 -3.09 4.02 9.35
CA TYR A 44 -2.98 3.23 10.57
C TYR A 44 -1.55 2.69 10.80
N ASP A 45 -0.88 2.18 9.75
CA ASP A 45 0.51 1.73 9.86
C ASP A 45 1.44 2.84 10.36
N ASN A 46 1.40 4.01 9.72
CA ASN A 46 2.20 5.17 10.13
C ASN A 46 1.82 5.67 11.54
N LEU A 47 0.53 5.64 11.89
CA LEU A 47 0.04 6.05 13.21
C LEU A 47 0.58 5.15 14.32
N ILE A 48 0.45 3.82 14.20
CA ILE A 48 0.94 2.87 15.22
C ILE A 48 2.46 2.97 15.39
N VAL A 49 3.15 3.16 14.28
CA VAL A 49 4.59 3.40 14.27
C VAL A 49 4.97 4.68 15.03
N SER A 50 4.22 5.76 14.82
CA SER A 50 4.44 7.04 15.51
C SER A 50 4.11 6.91 17.00
N ALA A 51 2.98 6.28 17.32
CA ALA A 51 2.48 6.08 18.68
C ALA A 51 3.30 5.05 19.49
N GLY A 52 4.09 4.19 18.83
CA GLY A 52 4.86 3.14 19.50
C GLY A 52 5.85 3.64 20.56
N ARG A 53 6.26 4.91 20.51
CA ARG A 53 7.08 5.54 21.56
C ARG A 53 6.29 5.97 22.80
N LEU A 54 4.98 6.17 22.67
CA LEU A 54 4.10 6.64 23.74
C LEU A 54 3.44 5.48 24.50
N ILE A 55 3.31 4.32 23.85
CA ILE A 55 2.60 3.15 24.39
C ILE A 55 3.55 2.23 25.20
N ASP A 56 4.86 2.38 25.01
CA ASP A 56 5.91 1.51 25.56
C ASP A 56 5.73 0.02 25.21
N GLU A 57 6.68 -0.82 25.65
CA GLU A 57 6.64 -2.24 25.39
C GLU A 57 5.52 -2.93 26.18
N GLY A 58 4.68 -3.71 25.51
CA GLY A 58 3.59 -4.41 26.17
C GLY A 58 2.63 -5.14 25.24
N ALA A 59 1.66 -5.84 25.85
CA ALA A 59 0.64 -6.60 25.14
C ALA A 59 -0.20 -5.73 24.18
N LEU A 60 -0.45 -4.46 24.55
CA LEU A 60 -1.18 -3.51 23.74
C LEU A 60 -0.44 -3.17 22.43
N LEU A 61 0.85 -2.78 22.53
CA LEU A 61 1.65 -2.46 21.34
C LEU A 61 1.83 -3.68 20.43
N LYS A 62 1.96 -4.88 21.01
CA LYS A 62 2.01 -6.14 20.27
C LYS A 62 0.71 -6.40 19.50
N PHE A 63 -0.45 -6.19 20.12
CA PHE A 63 -1.75 -6.34 19.47
C PHE A 63 -1.94 -5.33 18.33
N LEU A 64 -1.60 -4.05 18.55
CA LEU A 64 -1.71 -3.00 17.53
C LEU A 64 -0.81 -3.28 16.31
N ASN A 65 0.42 -3.77 16.55
CA ASN A 65 1.31 -4.21 15.47
C ASN A 65 0.77 -5.47 14.75
N ARG A 66 0.08 -6.37 15.45
CA ARG A 66 -0.56 -7.52 14.80
C ARG A 66 -1.66 -7.08 13.84
N LEU A 67 -2.50 -6.12 14.23
CA LEU A 67 -3.51 -5.53 13.33
C LEU A 67 -2.88 -4.83 12.13
N ARG A 68 -1.72 -4.21 12.32
CA ARG A 68 -0.95 -3.56 11.25
C ARG A 68 -0.58 -4.54 10.14
N PHE A 69 -0.01 -5.70 10.51
CA PHE A 69 0.31 -6.76 9.56
C PHE A 69 -0.95 -7.37 8.92
N LEU A 70 -2.04 -7.49 9.69
CA LEU A 70 -3.33 -7.94 9.16
C LEU A 70 -3.85 -6.99 8.06
N PHE A 71 -3.89 -5.69 8.33
CA PHE A 71 -4.33 -4.68 7.37
C PHE A 71 -3.44 -4.63 6.14
N HIS A 72 -2.12 -4.75 6.31
CA HIS A 72 -1.21 -4.83 5.17
C HIS A 72 -1.54 -6.02 4.27
N ASN A 73 -1.68 -7.22 4.84
CA ASN A 73 -1.98 -8.44 4.07
C ASN A 73 -3.37 -8.41 3.43
N LEU A 74 -4.31 -7.67 4.02
CA LEU A 74 -5.67 -7.54 3.50
C LEU A 74 -5.79 -6.49 2.40
N PHE A 75 -5.14 -5.33 2.57
CA PHE A 75 -5.37 -4.17 1.73
C PHE A 75 -4.41 -4.06 0.55
N VAL A 76 -3.15 -4.47 0.69
CA VAL A 76 -2.17 -4.37 -0.41
C VAL A 76 -2.63 -5.12 -1.68
N PRO A 77 -3.15 -6.36 -1.60
CA PRO A 77 -3.62 -7.05 -2.80
C PRO A 77 -4.79 -6.36 -3.52
N LEU A 78 -5.57 -5.51 -2.83
CA LEU A 78 -6.65 -4.73 -3.44
C LEU A 78 -6.14 -3.75 -4.50
N LEU A 79 -4.87 -3.34 -4.41
CA LEU A 79 -4.24 -2.48 -5.42
C LEU A 79 -4.22 -3.11 -6.81
N ILE A 80 -4.24 -4.45 -6.92
CA ILE A 80 -4.35 -5.15 -8.20
C ILE A 80 -5.71 -4.85 -8.84
N VAL A 81 -6.78 -4.90 -8.04
CA VAL A 81 -8.14 -4.59 -8.50
C VAL A 81 -8.24 -3.13 -8.89
N VAL A 82 -7.71 -2.21 -8.07
CA VAL A 82 -7.62 -0.79 -8.37
C VAL A 82 -6.94 -0.56 -9.72
N ALA A 83 -5.76 -1.15 -9.92
CA ALA A 83 -4.95 -0.95 -11.12
C ALA A 83 -5.66 -1.43 -12.39
N VAL A 84 -6.34 -2.59 -12.33
CA VAL A 84 -7.14 -3.10 -13.45
C VAL A 84 -8.36 -2.23 -13.71
N LYS A 85 -9.02 -1.71 -12.68
CA LYS A 85 -10.16 -0.80 -12.83
C LYS A 85 -9.75 0.55 -13.43
N LEU A 86 -8.64 1.10 -12.98
CA LEU A 86 -8.03 2.29 -13.57
C LEU A 86 -7.68 2.06 -15.04
N ALA A 87 -7.07 0.92 -15.38
CA ALA A 87 -6.76 0.58 -16.76
C ALA A 87 -8.02 0.44 -17.63
N CYS A 88 -9.08 -0.15 -17.10
CA CYS A 88 -10.38 -0.24 -17.78
C CYS A 88 -10.97 1.16 -18.04
N ASN A 89 -10.92 2.04 -17.05
CA ASN A 89 -11.44 3.41 -17.18
C ASN A 89 -10.57 4.27 -18.11
N ALA A 90 -9.27 3.99 -18.20
CA ALA A 90 -8.34 4.62 -19.14
C ALA A 90 -8.48 4.14 -20.60
N GLY A 91 -9.39 3.19 -20.89
CA GLY A 91 -9.62 2.68 -22.25
C GLY A 91 -8.72 1.51 -22.66
N VAL A 92 -7.93 0.94 -21.74
CA VAL A 92 -7.01 -0.17 -22.06
C VAL A 92 -7.81 -1.44 -22.44
N VAL A 93 -7.63 -1.90 -23.68
CA VAL A 93 -8.45 -2.97 -24.31
C VAL A 93 -8.48 -4.27 -23.49
N TRP A 94 -7.35 -4.72 -22.96
CA TRP A 94 -7.29 -5.97 -22.19
C TRP A 94 -7.98 -5.86 -20.82
N ALA A 95 -7.99 -4.67 -20.21
CA ALA A 95 -8.57 -4.45 -18.89
C ALA A 95 -10.11 -4.46 -18.91
N SER A 96 -10.69 -4.10 -20.06
CA SER A 96 -12.14 -4.16 -20.32
C SER A 96 -12.67 -5.59 -20.48
N ASN A 97 -11.80 -6.60 -20.61
CA ASN A 97 -12.23 -7.98 -20.73
C ASN A 97 -12.85 -8.49 -19.40
N PRO A 98 -14.07 -9.05 -19.40
CA PRO A 98 -14.73 -9.54 -18.19
C PRO A 98 -13.94 -10.66 -17.48
N ILE A 99 -13.14 -11.45 -18.21
CA ILE A 99 -12.27 -12.48 -17.64
C ILE A 99 -11.18 -11.83 -16.80
N VAL A 100 -10.56 -10.75 -17.29
CA VAL A 100 -9.52 -10.02 -16.56
C VAL A 100 -10.11 -9.35 -15.32
N CYS A 101 -11.27 -8.71 -15.45
CA CYS A 101 -11.98 -8.12 -14.31
C CYS A 101 -12.34 -9.14 -13.21
N LYS A 102 -12.75 -10.36 -13.57
CA LYS A 102 -13.00 -11.42 -12.57
C LYS A 102 -11.70 -12.01 -12.04
N GLY A 103 -10.70 -12.16 -12.90
CA GLY A 103 -9.38 -12.69 -12.58
C GLY A 103 -8.65 -11.83 -11.55
N CYS A 104 -8.72 -10.50 -11.65
CA CYS A 104 -8.05 -9.62 -10.70
C CYS A 104 -8.62 -9.75 -9.27
N TRP A 105 -9.94 -9.90 -9.13
CA TRP A 105 -10.58 -10.17 -7.85
C TRP A 105 -10.20 -11.55 -7.30
N ALA A 106 -10.15 -12.57 -8.16
CA ALA A 106 -9.72 -13.91 -7.76
C ALA A 106 -8.26 -13.93 -7.30
N ILE A 107 -7.36 -13.24 -8.01
CA ILE A 107 -5.95 -13.10 -7.64
C ILE A 107 -5.82 -12.35 -6.31
N ALA A 108 -6.47 -11.20 -6.16
CA ALA A 108 -6.42 -10.42 -4.93
C ALA A 108 -6.93 -11.23 -3.72
N THR A 109 -8.07 -11.91 -3.87
CA THR A 109 -8.63 -12.78 -2.82
C THR A 109 -7.71 -13.95 -2.48
N GLY A 110 -7.13 -14.59 -3.51
CA GLY A 110 -6.16 -15.67 -3.33
C GLY A 110 -4.90 -15.21 -2.60
N MET A 111 -4.39 -14.02 -2.92
CA MET A 111 -3.23 -13.42 -2.24
C MET A 111 -3.54 -13.08 -0.78
N VAL A 112 -4.72 -12.54 -0.49
CA VAL A 112 -5.18 -12.31 0.89
C VAL A 112 -5.24 -13.63 1.65
N ALA A 113 -5.91 -14.65 1.10
CA ALA A 113 -6.03 -15.96 1.74
C ALA A 113 -4.65 -16.59 2.00
N PHE A 114 -3.75 -16.51 1.01
CA PHE A 114 -2.38 -16.99 1.15
C PHE A 114 -1.62 -16.24 2.25
N GLY A 115 -1.63 -14.90 2.24
CA GLY A 115 -0.94 -14.08 3.25
C GLY A 115 -1.47 -14.27 4.67
N LEU A 116 -2.77 -14.58 4.84
CA LEU A 116 -3.33 -14.93 6.15
C LEU A 116 -2.84 -16.31 6.64
N VAL A 117 -2.61 -17.26 5.73
CA VAL A 117 -2.15 -18.61 6.09
C VAL A 117 -0.63 -18.67 6.28
N SER A 118 0.15 -18.03 5.39
CA SER A 118 1.62 -18.08 5.42
C SER A 118 2.20 -17.18 6.51
N ASP A 119 1.77 -15.91 6.53
CA ASP A 119 2.47 -14.88 7.28
C ASP A 119 1.80 -14.66 8.64
N PHE A 120 0.47 -14.69 8.71
CA PHE A 120 -0.25 -14.37 9.94
C PHE A 120 -0.31 -15.51 10.96
N ARG A 121 -0.31 -16.78 10.51
CA ARG A 121 -0.29 -17.95 11.43
C ARG A 121 1.07 -18.15 12.12
N GLN A 122 2.17 -17.74 11.50
CA GLN A 122 3.53 -17.93 12.03
C GLN A 122 4.12 -16.64 12.61
N LEU A 123 3.29 -15.64 12.91
CA LEU A 123 3.73 -14.30 13.29
C LEU A 123 4.32 -14.26 14.72
N GLU A 124 5.57 -14.71 14.87
CA GLU A 124 6.37 -14.47 16.06
C GLU A 124 6.96 -13.05 16.02
N LEU A 125 6.32 -12.16 16.76
CA LEU A 125 6.68 -10.75 16.89
C LEU A 125 7.72 -10.58 18.00
N THR A 126 8.92 -10.11 17.65
CA THR A 126 9.96 -9.72 18.61
C THR A 126 10.11 -8.20 18.69
N PRO A 127 10.28 -7.64 19.89
CA PRO A 127 10.49 -6.20 20.06
C PRO A 127 11.83 -5.80 19.45
N THR A 128 11.82 -4.78 18.61
CA THR A 128 13.03 -4.19 18.03
C THR A 128 12.96 -2.67 18.16
N THR A 129 14.01 -2.08 18.71
CA THR A 129 14.19 -0.63 18.75
C THR A 129 15.00 -0.21 17.52
N PHE A 130 14.42 0.63 16.67
CA PHE A 130 15.14 1.21 15.53
C PHE A 130 15.00 2.73 15.54
N ALA A 131 16.13 3.44 15.57
CA ALA A 131 16.20 4.91 15.56
C ALA A 131 15.30 5.61 16.62
N GLY A 132 15.13 4.97 17.78
CA GLY A 132 14.28 5.41 18.89
C GLY A 132 12.80 5.10 18.73
N THR A 133 12.36 4.43 17.66
CA THR A 133 10.99 3.88 17.56
C THR A 133 10.99 2.44 18.07
N LEU A 134 9.99 2.09 18.90
CA LEU A 134 9.75 0.74 19.38
C LEU A 134 8.72 0.06 18.48
N ARG A 135 9.07 -1.07 17.85
CA ARG A 135 8.18 -1.85 17.00
C ARG A 135 8.43 -3.34 17.12
N TYR A 136 7.39 -4.11 16.85
CA TYR A 136 7.51 -5.55 16.74
C TYR A 136 7.76 -5.97 15.29
N LYS A 137 8.80 -6.77 15.04
CA LYS A 137 9.13 -7.32 13.72
C LYS A 137 8.96 -8.85 13.72
N PRO A 138 8.57 -9.47 12.58
CA PRO A 138 8.57 -10.94 12.46
C PRO A 138 9.98 -11.52 12.58
N LYS A 139 10.10 -12.65 13.29
CA LYS A 139 11.36 -13.38 13.51
C LYS A 139 11.91 -14.06 12.24
N SER A 140 11.04 -14.48 11.32
CA SER A 140 11.39 -15.01 10.00
C SER A 140 11.32 -13.91 8.95
N CYS A 141 12.47 -13.55 8.38
CA CYS A 141 12.57 -12.51 7.35
C CYS A 141 12.38 -13.16 5.96
N GLY A 142 11.17 -13.63 5.66
CA GLY A 142 10.81 -14.02 4.30
C GLY A 142 10.82 -12.80 3.37
N ALA A 143 11.25 -12.96 2.12
CA ALA A 143 11.09 -11.90 1.13
C ALA A 143 9.59 -11.56 0.98
N PRO A 144 9.21 -10.28 0.84
CA PRO A 144 7.81 -9.87 0.72
C PRO A 144 7.26 -10.18 -0.67
N ILE A 145 7.15 -11.47 -1.01
CA ILE A 145 6.78 -11.99 -2.33
C ILE A 145 5.42 -11.43 -2.76
N LEU A 146 4.45 -11.37 -1.84
CA LEU A 146 3.11 -10.83 -2.10
C LEU A 146 3.16 -9.35 -2.51
N THR A 147 3.92 -8.53 -1.80
CA THR A 147 4.05 -7.10 -2.08
C THR A 147 4.77 -6.88 -3.42
N ILE A 148 5.82 -7.66 -3.71
CA ILE A 148 6.54 -7.59 -5.00
C ILE A 148 5.61 -7.98 -6.15
N LEU A 149 4.87 -9.08 -6.02
CA LEU A 149 3.93 -9.53 -7.05
C LEU A 149 2.83 -8.49 -7.31
N THR A 150 2.27 -7.91 -6.24
CA THR A 150 1.29 -6.82 -6.33
C THR A 150 1.88 -5.64 -7.10
N ALA A 151 3.07 -5.18 -6.72
CA ALA A 151 3.73 -4.05 -7.35
C ALA A 151 4.05 -4.31 -8.83
N LEU A 152 4.47 -5.53 -9.20
CA LEU A 152 4.69 -5.89 -10.61
C LEU A 152 3.40 -5.82 -11.43
N LEU A 153 2.29 -6.36 -10.91
CA LEU A 153 1.00 -6.30 -11.61
C LEU A 153 0.48 -4.87 -11.76
N VAL A 154 0.64 -4.05 -10.71
CA VAL A 154 0.29 -2.62 -10.74
C VAL A 154 1.19 -1.87 -11.74
N ALA A 155 2.48 -2.19 -11.81
CA ALA A 155 3.40 -1.57 -12.77
C ALA A 155 3.03 -1.94 -14.21
N VAL A 156 2.65 -3.19 -14.49
CA VAL A 156 2.15 -3.59 -15.82
C VAL A 156 0.92 -2.77 -16.19
N ALA A 157 -0.07 -2.67 -15.32
CA ALA A 157 -1.25 -1.84 -15.56
C ALA A 157 -0.89 -0.36 -15.78
N GLY A 158 0.00 0.18 -14.93
CA GLY A 158 0.49 1.56 -15.05
C GLY A 158 1.23 1.83 -16.36
N PHE A 159 1.97 0.86 -16.89
CA PHE A 159 2.63 0.98 -18.19
C PHE A 159 1.61 1.09 -19.33
N TYR A 160 0.57 0.26 -19.33
CA TYR A 160 -0.48 0.34 -20.35
C TYR A 160 -1.32 1.63 -20.22
N ILE A 161 -1.64 2.06 -18.99
CA ILE A 161 -2.30 3.34 -18.75
C ILE A 161 -1.46 4.48 -19.29
N TRP A 162 -0.14 4.44 -19.09
CA TRP A 162 0.76 5.46 -19.65
C TRP A 162 0.69 5.51 -21.18
N GLN A 163 0.64 4.37 -21.86
CA GLN A 163 0.51 4.36 -23.33
C GLN A 163 -0.79 5.03 -23.79
N GLU A 164 -1.93 4.73 -23.14
CA GLU A 164 -3.24 5.28 -23.53
C GLU A 164 -3.42 6.77 -23.14
N THR A 165 -2.99 7.15 -21.94
CA THR A 165 -3.28 8.48 -21.37
C THR A 165 -2.10 9.46 -21.44
N GLN A 166 -0.91 9.00 -21.87
CA GLN A 166 0.36 9.73 -21.78
C GLN A 166 0.74 10.17 -20.34
N TRP A 167 0.09 9.59 -19.33
CA TRP A 167 0.33 9.89 -17.92
C TRP A 167 1.23 8.83 -17.26
N LEU A 168 2.46 9.21 -16.92
CA LEU A 168 3.51 8.28 -16.46
C LEU A 168 3.47 7.99 -14.95
N TRP A 169 2.75 8.79 -14.16
CA TRP A 169 3.01 8.88 -12.71
C TRP A 169 2.62 7.63 -11.91
N MET A 170 1.59 6.88 -12.31
CA MET A 170 1.30 5.58 -11.68
C MET A 170 2.44 4.59 -11.91
N PHE A 171 2.99 4.53 -13.13
CA PHE A 171 4.10 3.64 -13.44
C PHE A 171 5.36 4.02 -12.68
N VAL A 172 5.77 5.30 -12.74
CA VAL A 172 6.96 5.80 -12.01
C VAL A 172 6.80 5.59 -10.51
N GLY A 173 5.64 5.94 -9.95
CA GLY A 173 5.35 5.76 -8.53
C GLY A 173 5.49 4.30 -8.10
N THR A 174 5.02 3.36 -8.92
CA THR A 174 5.14 1.93 -8.64
C THR A 174 6.59 1.46 -8.69
N LEU A 175 7.40 1.94 -9.65
CA LEU A 175 8.82 1.62 -9.71
C LEU A 175 9.59 2.19 -8.52
N ILE A 176 9.32 3.44 -8.14
CA ILE A 176 9.92 4.09 -6.97
C ILE A 176 9.60 3.28 -5.70
N MET A 177 8.35 2.84 -5.53
CA MET A 177 7.95 1.98 -4.43
C MET A 177 8.67 0.62 -4.45
N LEU A 178 8.72 -0.05 -5.61
CA LEU A 178 9.31 -1.37 -5.77
C LEU A 178 10.81 -1.37 -5.45
N PHE A 179 11.57 -0.44 -6.04
CA PHE A 179 13.01 -0.33 -5.80
C PHE A 179 13.32 0.31 -4.45
N GLY A 180 12.53 1.28 -4.01
CA GLY A 180 12.70 1.92 -2.71
C GLY A 180 12.51 0.95 -1.54
N ASN A 181 11.51 0.08 -1.61
CA ASN A 181 11.29 -0.95 -0.60
C ASN A 181 12.28 -2.13 -0.69
N ALA A 182 13.02 -2.27 -1.79
CA ALA A 182 14.11 -3.24 -1.91
C ALA A 182 15.40 -2.78 -1.21
N LEU A 183 15.52 -1.50 -0.83
CA LEU A 183 16.70 -0.98 -0.15
C LEU A 183 16.89 -1.62 1.23
N PRO A 184 18.14 -1.88 1.68
CA PRO A 184 18.39 -2.51 2.97
C PRO A 184 17.85 -1.68 4.13
N GLY A 185 16.78 -2.15 4.77
CA GLY A 185 16.16 -1.49 5.91
C GLY A 185 17.08 -1.32 7.14
N ARG A 186 18.24 -2.01 7.18
CA ARG A 186 19.28 -1.79 8.21
C ARG A 186 19.98 -0.44 8.08
N ILE A 187 20.10 0.10 6.86
CA ILE A 187 20.83 1.34 6.55
C ILE A 187 19.87 2.52 6.51
N PHE A 188 18.76 2.36 5.80
CA PHE A 188 17.80 3.44 5.54
C PHE A 188 16.62 3.49 6.53
N GLY A 189 16.47 2.43 7.32
CA GLY A 189 15.35 2.29 8.23
C GLY A 189 14.00 2.15 7.52
N PRO A 190 12.92 2.02 8.30
CA PRO A 190 11.56 1.95 7.77
C PRO A 190 11.00 3.30 7.28
N LEU A 191 11.80 4.39 7.30
CA LEU A 191 11.37 5.73 6.90
C LEU A 191 11.25 5.85 5.38
N VAL A 192 12.21 5.26 4.67
CA VAL A 192 12.24 5.30 3.20
C VAL A 192 11.03 4.59 2.62
N GLY A 193 10.61 3.47 3.22
CA GLY A 193 9.39 2.75 2.83
C GLY A 193 8.15 3.64 2.84
N SER A 194 7.86 4.29 3.98
CA SER A 194 6.72 5.22 4.07
C SER A 194 6.79 6.37 3.07
N ALA A 195 7.98 6.87 2.74
CA ALA A 195 8.17 7.95 1.77
C ALA A 195 7.83 7.51 0.34
N VAL A 196 8.39 6.38 -0.10
CA VAL A 196 8.15 5.86 -1.46
C VAL A 196 6.71 5.39 -1.64
N ASP A 197 6.13 4.84 -0.58
CA ASP A 197 4.73 4.46 -0.52
C ASP A 197 3.79 5.68 -0.67
N CYS A 198 4.13 6.83 -0.06
CA CYS A 198 3.38 8.08 -0.26
C CYS A 198 3.44 8.55 -1.72
N ILE A 199 4.64 8.53 -2.33
CA ILE A 199 4.82 8.93 -3.74
C ILE A 199 3.98 8.04 -4.66
N PHE A 200 3.97 6.73 -4.40
CA PHE A 200 3.17 5.78 -5.16
C PHE A 200 1.66 6.07 -5.08
N ILE A 201 1.13 6.34 -3.89
CA ILE A 201 -0.29 6.64 -3.72
C ILE A 201 -0.68 7.98 -4.36
N VAL A 202 0.19 8.99 -4.27
CA VAL A 202 -0.02 10.25 -5.01
C VAL A 202 -0.12 9.98 -6.51
N GLY A 203 0.75 9.13 -7.05
CA GLY A 203 0.69 8.71 -8.45
C GLY A 203 -0.63 8.03 -8.82
N LEU A 204 -1.15 7.16 -7.94
CA LEU A 204 -2.45 6.50 -8.14
C LEU A 204 -3.63 7.50 -8.10
N LEU A 205 -3.70 8.35 -7.09
CA LEU A 205 -4.78 9.35 -6.96
C LEU A 205 -4.76 10.37 -8.11
N ALA A 206 -3.56 10.80 -8.53
CA ALA A 206 -3.43 11.70 -9.67
C ALA A 206 -3.87 11.04 -10.99
N THR A 207 -3.59 9.74 -11.15
CA THR A 207 -4.02 8.96 -12.31
C THR A 207 -5.55 8.80 -12.32
N GLU A 208 -6.15 8.53 -11.16
CA GLU A 208 -7.60 8.51 -11.02
C GLU A 208 -8.22 9.86 -11.39
N LEU A 209 -7.68 10.98 -10.89
CA LEU A 209 -8.17 12.33 -11.21
C LEU A 209 -8.17 12.61 -12.72
N ILE A 210 -7.13 12.20 -13.44
CA ILE A 210 -7.03 12.43 -14.89
C ILE A 210 -8.00 11.56 -15.66
N ILE A 211 -8.17 10.30 -15.27
CA ILE A 211 -9.10 9.40 -15.95
C ILE A 211 -10.57 9.83 -15.76
N MET A 212 -10.86 10.63 -14.72
CA MET A 212 -12.19 11.22 -14.52
C MET A 212 -12.51 12.38 -15.48
N HIS A 213 -11.51 13.02 -16.10
CA HIS A 213 -11.66 14.23 -16.93
C HIS A 213 -11.38 13.92 -18.41
#